data_AF-A0A959WQ18-F1
#
_entry.id   AF-A0A959WQ18-F1
#
_cell.length_a   1.000
_cell.length_b   1.000
_cell.length_c   1.000
_cell.angle_alpha   90.00
_cell.angle_beta   90.00
_cell.angle_gamma   90.00
#
_symmetry.space_group_name_H-M   'P 1'
#
loop_
_entity.id
_entity.type
_entity.pdbx_description
1 polymer ?
#
loop_
_entity_poly.entity_id
_entity_poly.type
_entity_poly.pdbx_seq_one_letter_code
_entity_poly.pdbx_strand_id
1 'polypeptide(L)'
;MLADALGTYATAIGLIVVATALGAGILAATGARRLSPVAPVVGLAAAAVIAWWTVRLPGHGLTALLALVALATVAGAFALYRLENAPAALGRMLPAGIVALAAASIPFAAEGHFGVLGTGFNVDMSQHLFAASWLADPEGLSPSLFRNGYPLGPHALAVAANQVTGELTIAFTGVTIAVPVIAALAAVAALDSLSRLRAAIVAALTALAYLAASYLAQGSFKELFEAAFLLGFALWLRDLTRNPSRAGPGLLQLIPGAVIAAGALYVYSWPGLAWLGATLALWAPAELYARRDDPGGALRRAAPAALAALVLLAVVAAPELDRIAKFGTSVDAVTERTARPAGTAPAAGAGGGGGGGEPAAKFERPEYDNDLGNLFGQINPASVFGVWPSGDFRVNPGDGAVPAPVFWLGALLGALALALGLAAALRQSEAALLAAFAAAAAIWLAARVGSTPYTSAKALQMLAPVVMRIAARGVLDPLAPVPLRARAPRLLSLIAAAFVA
;
A
#
# COMPACT_ATOMS: atom_id res chain seq x y z
N MET A 1 -17.16 -18.28 13.66
CA MET A 1 -17.70 -17.09 12.96
C MET A 1 -17.77 -15.84 13.84
N LEU A 2 -18.60 -15.78 14.91
CA LEU A 2 -18.70 -14.55 15.72
C LEU A 2 -17.38 -14.21 16.44
N ALA A 3 -16.72 -15.19 17.06
CA ALA A 3 -15.42 -14.99 17.71
C ALA A 3 -14.35 -14.51 16.71
N ASP A 4 -14.27 -15.16 15.56
CA ASP A 4 -13.34 -14.84 14.46
C ASP A 4 -13.56 -13.41 13.92
N ALA A 5 -14.83 -13.01 13.78
CA ALA A 5 -15.21 -11.66 13.38
C ALA A 5 -14.78 -10.64 14.45
N LEU A 6 -15.08 -10.90 15.73
CA LEU A 6 -14.71 -10.03 16.83
C LEU A 6 -13.19 -9.88 16.93
N GLY A 7 -12.43 -10.97 16.82
CA GLY A 7 -10.97 -10.96 16.80
C GLY A 7 -10.42 -10.14 15.63
N THR A 8 -10.94 -10.38 14.42
CA THR A 8 -10.56 -9.64 13.22
C THR A 8 -10.78 -8.13 13.39
N TYR A 9 -11.97 -7.73 13.82
CA TYR A 9 -12.31 -6.31 13.98
C TYR A 9 -11.59 -5.67 15.16
N ALA A 10 -11.37 -6.39 16.26
CA ALA A 10 -10.56 -5.90 17.38
C ALA A 10 -9.11 -5.63 16.92
N THR A 11 -8.50 -6.53 16.14
CA THR A 11 -7.19 -6.31 15.54
C THR A 11 -7.20 -5.11 14.59
N ALA A 12 -8.17 -5.04 13.66
CA ALA A 12 -8.22 -3.96 12.68
C ALA A 12 -8.38 -2.59 13.35
N ILE A 13 -9.35 -2.45 14.25
CA ILE A 13 -9.61 -1.21 15.00
C ILE A 13 -8.41 -0.86 15.89
N GLY A 14 -7.86 -1.85 16.61
CA GLY A 14 -6.69 -1.66 17.45
C GLY A 14 -5.50 -1.11 16.67
N LEU A 15 -5.19 -1.68 15.50
CA LEU A 15 -4.11 -1.20 14.64
C LEU A 15 -4.40 0.19 14.08
N ILE A 16 -5.64 0.50 13.67
CA ILE A 16 -6.03 1.85 13.23
C ILE A 16 -5.80 2.88 14.35
N VAL A 17 -6.17 2.55 15.60
CA VAL A 17 -5.98 3.43 16.75
C VAL A 17 -4.49 3.64 17.05
N VAL A 18 -3.72 2.55 17.12
CA VAL A 18 -2.26 2.59 17.34
C VAL A 18 -1.57 3.43 16.25
N ALA A 19 -1.87 3.17 14.98
CA ALA A 19 -1.32 3.89 13.85
C ALA A 19 -1.72 5.37 13.87
N THR A 20 -2.98 5.69 14.19
CA THR A 20 -3.43 7.08 14.31
C THR A 20 -2.69 7.82 15.43
N ALA A 21 -2.54 7.19 16.60
CA ALA A 21 -1.89 7.80 17.76
C ALA A 21 -0.38 8.01 17.54
N LEU A 22 0.33 6.99 17.04
CA LEU A 22 1.75 7.08 16.71
C LEU A 22 2.01 8.18 15.67
N GLY A 23 1.25 8.18 14.59
CA GLY A 23 1.40 9.18 13.53
C GLY A 23 1.06 10.59 13.99
N ALA A 24 0.01 10.76 14.80
CA ALA A 24 -0.35 12.04 15.37
C ALA A 24 0.75 12.57 16.31
N GLY A 25 1.36 11.69 17.12
CA GLY A 25 2.47 12.05 17.99
C GLY A 25 3.73 12.43 17.21
N ILE A 26 4.05 11.70 16.14
CA ILE A 26 5.17 12.04 15.24
C ILE A 26 4.94 13.42 14.61
N LEU A 27 3.76 13.68 14.03
CA LEU A 27 3.44 14.98 13.45
C LEU A 27 3.49 16.12 14.48
N ALA A 28 2.96 15.88 15.69
CA ALA A 28 3.04 16.85 16.78
C ALA A 28 4.50 17.12 17.19
N ALA A 29 5.34 16.09 17.25
CA ALA A 29 6.76 16.20 17.61
C ALA A 29 7.56 16.97 16.55
N THR A 30 7.12 16.91 15.30
CA THR A 30 7.70 17.66 14.18
C THR A 30 7.10 19.06 14.02
N GLY A 31 6.23 19.48 14.96
CA GLY A 31 5.71 20.84 15.04
C GLY A 31 4.43 21.10 14.24
N ALA A 32 3.72 20.05 13.79
CA ALA A 32 2.37 20.23 13.25
C ALA A 32 1.46 20.83 14.34
N ARG A 33 0.59 21.75 13.93
CA ARG A 33 -0.40 22.39 14.82
C ARG A 33 -1.78 21.76 14.72
N ARG A 34 -2.09 21.12 13.59
CA ARG A 34 -3.37 20.44 13.35
C ARG A 34 -3.11 19.01 12.93
N LEU A 35 -3.99 18.11 13.36
CA LEU A 35 -3.96 16.71 12.95
C LEU A 35 -4.13 16.61 11.43
N SER A 36 -3.11 16.09 10.73
CA SER A 36 -3.24 15.71 9.32
C SER A 36 -3.97 14.38 9.22
N PRO A 37 -4.92 14.22 8.27
CA PRO A 37 -5.48 12.91 7.98
C PRO A 37 -4.45 11.88 7.50
N VAL A 38 -3.24 12.30 7.11
CA VAL A 38 -2.11 11.40 6.75
C VAL A 38 -1.50 10.71 7.98
N ALA A 39 -1.79 11.18 9.20
CA ALA A 39 -1.24 10.63 10.45
C ALA A 39 -1.32 9.09 10.53
N PRO A 40 -2.46 8.42 10.26
CA PRO A 40 -2.55 6.97 10.38
C PRO A 40 -1.57 6.22 9.45
N VAL A 41 -1.23 6.76 8.27
CA VAL A 41 -0.24 6.14 7.38
C VAL A 41 1.18 6.28 7.95
N VAL A 42 1.52 7.45 8.49
CA VAL A 42 2.82 7.68 9.16
C VAL A 42 2.98 6.74 10.34
N GLY A 43 1.93 6.58 11.16
CA GLY A 43 2.00 5.68 12.30
C GLY A 43 1.90 4.20 11.93
N LEU A 44 1.26 3.82 10.81
CA LEU A 44 1.32 2.46 10.29
C LEU A 44 2.76 2.09 9.88
N ALA A 45 3.44 3.01 9.21
CA ALA A 45 4.85 2.86 8.87
C ALA A 45 5.71 2.70 10.13
N ALA A 46 5.54 3.58 11.13
CA ALA A 46 6.23 3.47 12.41
C ALA A 46 5.91 2.15 13.14
N ALA A 47 4.65 1.73 13.17
CA ALA A 47 4.21 0.51 13.83
C ALA A 47 4.86 -0.73 13.19
N ALA A 48 4.97 -0.80 11.86
CA ALA A 48 5.63 -1.89 11.16
C ALA A 48 7.13 -1.99 11.54
N VAL A 49 7.82 -0.85 11.65
CA VAL A 49 9.22 -0.81 12.11
C VAL A 49 9.33 -1.24 13.57
N ILE A 50 8.52 -0.64 14.46
CA ILE A 50 8.54 -0.95 15.90
C ILE A 50 8.29 -2.43 16.12
N ALA A 51 7.23 -2.99 15.53
CA ALA A 51 6.86 -4.40 15.68
C ALA A 51 7.98 -5.33 15.24
N TRP A 52 8.63 -5.06 14.10
CA TRP A 52 9.74 -5.85 13.61
C TRP A 52 10.93 -5.89 14.58
N TRP A 53 11.24 -4.76 15.22
CA TRP A 53 12.32 -4.70 16.21
C TRP A 53 11.95 -5.39 17.52
N THR A 54 10.75 -5.16 18.01
CA THR A 54 10.34 -5.61 19.34
C THR A 54 9.91 -7.07 19.37
N VAL A 55 9.44 -7.66 18.26
CA VAL A 55 9.13 -9.09 18.18
C VAL A 55 10.37 -9.98 18.31
N ARG A 56 11.56 -9.42 18.06
CA ARG A 56 12.84 -10.13 18.19
C ARG A 56 13.42 -10.05 19.62
N LEU A 57 12.77 -9.33 20.52
CA LEU A 57 13.14 -9.28 21.94
C LEU A 57 12.49 -10.44 22.71
N PRO A 58 12.99 -10.79 23.92
CA PRO A 58 12.37 -11.80 24.77
C PRO A 58 10.88 -11.51 24.97
N GLY A 59 10.04 -12.54 24.88
CA GLY A 59 8.58 -12.42 24.93
C GLY A 59 7.91 -12.18 23.58
N HIS A 60 8.68 -11.99 22.50
CA HIS A 60 8.25 -11.98 21.11
C HIS A 60 7.00 -11.13 20.86
N GLY A 61 5.88 -11.77 20.49
CA GLY A 61 4.62 -11.10 20.20
C GLY A 61 4.08 -10.26 21.36
N LEU A 62 4.24 -10.72 22.61
CA LEU A 62 3.80 -9.96 23.78
C LEU A 62 4.61 -8.67 23.93
N THR A 63 5.93 -8.75 23.77
CA THR A 63 6.81 -7.58 23.82
C THR A 63 6.51 -6.60 22.70
N ALA A 64 6.21 -7.09 21.50
CA ALA A 64 5.78 -6.26 20.39
C ALA A 64 4.44 -5.56 20.65
N LEU A 65 3.45 -6.28 21.16
CA LEU A 65 2.15 -5.72 21.54
C LEU A 65 2.31 -4.61 22.60
N LEU A 66 3.02 -4.91 23.69
CA LEU A 66 3.20 -3.96 24.79
C LEU A 66 3.96 -2.70 24.34
N ALA A 67 4.99 -2.85 23.51
CA ALA A 67 5.73 -1.71 22.97
C ALA A 67 4.85 -0.83 22.08
N LEU A 68 4.04 -1.43 21.19
CA LEU A 68 3.11 -0.70 20.34
C LEU A 68 2.07 0.07 21.17
N VAL A 69 1.45 -0.58 22.15
CA VAL A 69 0.45 0.04 23.03
C VAL A 69 1.07 1.17 23.86
N ALA A 70 2.22 0.95 24.48
CA ALA A 70 2.90 1.94 25.30
C ALA A 70 3.30 3.18 24.49
N LEU A 71 3.97 2.98 23.35
CA LEU A 71 4.40 4.08 22.49
C LEU A 71 3.21 4.81 21.87
N ALA A 72 2.15 4.10 21.45
CA ALA A 72 0.93 4.73 20.95
C ALA A 72 0.24 5.57 22.03
N THR A 73 0.19 5.07 23.27
CA THR A 73 -0.40 5.81 24.40
C THR A 73 0.37 7.10 24.68
N VAL A 74 1.69 7.03 24.75
CA VAL A 74 2.54 8.22 24.97
C VAL A 74 2.44 9.20 23.79
N ALA A 75 2.54 8.71 22.55
CA ALA A 75 2.43 9.52 21.34
C ALA A 75 1.04 10.18 21.21
N GLY A 76 -0.02 9.43 21.50
CA GLY A 76 -1.40 9.92 21.49
C GLY A 76 -1.66 10.97 22.56
N ALA A 77 -1.20 10.75 23.80
CA ALA A 77 -1.30 11.74 24.87
C ALA A 77 -0.55 13.03 24.52
N PHE A 78 0.67 12.91 23.98
CA PHE A 78 1.44 14.04 23.51
C PHE A 78 0.75 14.79 22.36
N ALA A 79 0.18 14.06 21.40
CA ALA A 79 -0.59 14.62 20.30
C ALA A 79 -1.83 15.38 20.78
N LEU A 80 -2.59 14.83 21.72
CA LEU A 80 -3.76 15.49 22.31
C LEU A 80 -3.39 16.79 23.03
N TYR A 81 -2.22 16.82 23.67
CA TYR A 81 -1.71 18.03 24.32
C TYR A 81 -1.25 19.10 23.31
N ARG A 82 -0.67 18.69 22.18
CA ARG A 82 -0.03 19.61 21.22
C ARG A 82 -0.91 20.04 20.04
N LEU A 83 -1.82 19.19 19.57
CA LEU A 83 -2.58 19.42 18.35
C LEU A 83 -3.89 20.15 18.64
N GLU A 84 -4.12 21.24 17.91
CA GLU A 84 -5.35 22.01 17.98
C GLU A 84 -6.50 21.27 17.27
N ASN A 85 -7.67 21.27 17.90
CA ASN A 85 -8.92 20.77 17.31
C ASN A 85 -8.83 19.33 16.74
N ALA A 86 -8.01 18.46 17.34
CA ALA A 86 -7.89 17.06 16.95
C ALA A 86 -9.25 16.32 16.86
N PRO A 87 -10.23 16.52 17.78
CA PRO A 87 -11.54 15.89 17.67
C PRO A 87 -12.30 16.23 16.38
N ALA A 88 -12.19 17.47 15.88
CA ALA A 88 -12.85 17.87 14.65
C ALA A 88 -12.22 17.20 13.42
N ALA A 89 -10.89 17.05 13.41
CA ALA A 89 -10.18 16.32 12.36
C ALA A 89 -10.56 14.83 12.35
N LEU A 90 -10.59 14.19 13.52
CA LEU A 90 -11.05 12.80 13.68
C LEU A 90 -12.51 12.64 13.23
N GLY A 91 -13.39 13.56 13.62
CA GLY A 91 -14.79 13.56 13.19
C GLY A 91 -14.98 13.70 11.67
N ARG A 92 -14.01 14.31 10.97
CA ARG A 92 -13.99 14.36 9.49
C ARG A 92 -13.55 13.04 8.87
N MET A 93 -12.61 12.35 9.51
CA MET A 93 -12.04 11.08 9.06
C MET A 93 -13.00 9.89 9.29
N LEU A 94 -13.76 9.93 10.39
CA LEU A 94 -14.58 8.82 10.86
C LEU A 94 -15.55 8.26 9.80
N PRO A 95 -16.32 9.06 9.04
CA PRO A 95 -17.22 8.51 8.02
C PRO A 95 -16.49 7.70 6.93
N ALA A 96 -15.31 8.16 6.50
CA ALA A 96 -14.50 7.43 5.53
C ALA A 96 -14.01 6.10 6.11
N GLY A 97 -13.62 6.08 7.38
CA GLY A 97 -13.18 4.86 8.07
C GLY A 97 -14.29 3.83 8.20
N ILE A 98 -15.50 4.26 8.59
CA ILE A 98 -16.66 3.37 8.71
C ILE A 98 -17.05 2.77 7.35
N VAL A 99 -17.15 3.60 6.31
CA VAL A 99 -17.49 3.12 4.96
C VAL A 99 -16.42 2.17 4.42
N ALA A 100 -15.14 2.52 4.60
CA ALA A 100 -14.04 1.66 4.15
C ALA A 100 -14.00 0.32 4.90
N LEU A 101 -14.25 0.33 6.22
CA LEU A 101 -14.30 -0.90 7.02
C LEU A 101 -15.46 -1.78 6.57
N ALA A 102 -16.67 -1.22 6.45
CA ALA A 102 -17.84 -1.96 6.01
C ALA A 102 -17.65 -2.58 4.62
N ALA A 103 -17.05 -1.83 3.69
CA ALA A 103 -16.80 -2.31 2.33
C ALA A 103 -15.66 -3.34 2.26
N ALA A 104 -14.58 -3.18 3.06
CA ALA A 104 -13.52 -4.18 3.20
C ALA A 104 -14.03 -5.50 3.82
N SER A 105 -15.13 -5.45 4.56
CA SER A 105 -15.78 -6.63 5.13
C SER A 105 -16.66 -7.43 4.16
N ILE A 106 -17.02 -6.86 3.00
CA ILE A 106 -17.95 -7.50 2.05
C ILE A 106 -17.50 -8.92 1.64
N PRO A 107 -16.22 -9.17 1.30
CA PRO A 107 -15.80 -10.51 0.90
C PRO A 107 -16.01 -11.55 2.01
N PHE A 108 -15.71 -11.20 3.26
CA PHE A 108 -15.88 -12.10 4.41
C PHE A 108 -17.36 -12.39 4.71
N ALA A 109 -18.20 -11.37 4.56
CA ALA A 109 -19.64 -11.53 4.72
C ALA A 109 -20.23 -12.43 3.61
N ALA A 110 -19.72 -12.31 2.38
CA ALA A 110 -20.13 -13.14 1.25
C ALA A 110 -19.68 -14.60 1.40
N GLU A 111 -18.43 -14.83 1.83
CA GLU A 111 -17.87 -16.18 2.04
C GLU A 111 -18.39 -16.85 3.32
N GLY A 112 -18.97 -16.09 4.26
CA GLY A 112 -19.47 -16.64 5.52
C GLY A 112 -18.37 -17.10 6.48
N HIS A 113 -17.14 -16.61 6.35
CA HIS A 113 -16.08 -16.84 7.33
C HIS A 113 -15.06 -15.70 7.36
N PHE A 114 -14.32 -15.60 8.47
CA PHE A 114 -13.15 -14.74 8.62
C PHE A 114 -11.88 -15.60 8.58
N GLY A 115 -10.75 -15.00 8.22
CA GLY A 115 -9.49 -15.72 8.01
C GLY A 115 -8.90 -15.43 6.63
N VAL A 116 -8.00 -16.31 6.18
CA VAL A 116 -7.38 -16.17 4.85
C VAL A 116 -8.45 -16.20 3.76
N LEU A 117 -8.62 -15.07 3.07
CA LEU A 117 -9.41 -14.99 1.84
C LEU A 117 -8.55 -15.45 0.66
N GLY A 118 -9.14 -16.25 -0.22
CA GLY A 118 -8.50 -16.67 -1.46
C GLY A 118 -7.82 -18.03 -1.36
N THR A 119 -8.49 -19.05 -1.90
CA THR A 119 -7.88 -20.27 -2.43
C THR A 119 -7.36 -19.96 -3.84
N GLY A 120 -6.06 -19.68 -3.95
CA GLY A 120 -5.36 -19.45 -5.22
C GLY A 120 -4.55 -20.66 -5.69
N PHE A 121 -3.97 -20.59 -6.89
CA PHE A 121 -3.03 -21.61 -7.40
C PHE A 121 -1.68 -21.58 -6.67
N ASN A 122 -1.33 -20.44 -6.10
CA ASN A 122 -0.16 -20.21 -5.27
C ASN A 122 -0.55 -20.23 -3.79
N VAL A 123 0.20 -21.00 -3.02
CA VAL A 123 0.10 -21.14 -1.57
C VAL A 123 0.92 -20.05 -0.83
N ASP A 124 1.06 -18.85 -1.39
CA ASP A 124 1.93 -17.77 -0.88
C ASP A 124 1.65 -17.43 0.59
N MET A 125 0.35 -17.36 0.94
CA MET A 125 -0.07 -17.10 2.32
C MET A 125 0.43 -18.17 3.30
N SER A 126 0.59 -19.43 2.88
CA SER A 126 1.13 -20.48 3.77
C SER A 126 2.58 -20.19 4.18
N GLN A 127 3.41 -19.66 3.26
CA GLN A 127 4.78 -19.27 3.57
C GLN A 127 4.82 -18.07 4.53
N HIS A 128 3.88 -17.14 4.38
CA HIS A 128 3.73 -16.00 5.27
C HIS A 128 3.25 -16.40 6.66
N LEU A 129 2.27 -17.30 6.77
CA LEU A 129 1.83 -17.84 8.06
C LEU A 129 2.96 -18.60 8.75
N PHE A 130 3.74 -19.40 8.02
CA PHE A 130 4.91 -20.09 8.58
C PHE A 130 6.01 -19.13 9.04
N ALA A 131 6.25 -18.05 8.30
CA ALA A 131 7.18 -17.00 8.72
C ALA A 131 6.72 -16.29 9.99
N ALA A 132 5.43 -15.99 10.10
CA ALA A 132 4.88 -15.34 11.28
C ALA A 132 4.78 -16.29 12.49
N SER A 133 4.46 -17.57 12.29
CA SER A 133 4.44 -18.55 13.39
C SER A 133 5.84 -18.71 13.98
N TRP A 134 6.88 -18.79 13.13
CA TRP A 134 8.27 -18.83 13.58
C TRP A 134 8.70 -17.52 14.26
N LEU A 135 8.20 -16.36 13.84
CA LEU A 135 8.47 -15.11 14.57
C LEU A 135 7.78 -15.04 15.94
N ALA A 136 6.62 -15.68 16.09
CA ALA A 136 5.92 -15.76 17.36
C ALA A 136 6.62 -16.71 18.34
N ASP A 137 7.18 -17.80 17.81
CA ASP A 137 7.87 -18.84 18.57
C ASP A 137 9.06 -19.39 17.74
N PRO A 138 10.26 -18.80 17.89
CA PRO A 138 11.41 -19.08 17.03
C PRO A 138 12.13 -20.38 17.41
N GLU A 139 11.42 -21.49 17.30
CA GLU A 139 11.96 -22.84 17.45
C GLU A 139 12.25 -23.51 16.09
N GLY A 140 13.29 -24.33 16.04
CA GLY A 140 13.64 -25.12 14.84
C GLY A 140 14.26 -24.32 13.69
N LEU A 141 14.13 -24.87 12.47
CA LEU A 141 14.75 -24.30 11.27
C LEU A 141 14.02 -23.04 10.81
N SER A 142 14.78 -21.96 10.60
CA SER A 142 14.21 -20.71 10.14
C SER A 142 13.58 -20.83 8.72
N PRO A 143 12.40 -20.24 8.50
CA PRO A 143 11.72 -20.20 7.21
C PRO A 143 12.58 -19.61 6.09
N SER A 144 12.32 -20.02 4.83
CA SER A 144 13.01 -19.47 3.65
C SER A 144 12.87 -17.95 3.55
N LEU A 145 11.67 -17.40 3.81
CA LEU A 145 11.43 -15.96 3.79
C LEU A 145 12.35 -15.22 4.76
N PHE A 146 12.52 -15.74 5.99
CA PHE A 146 13.42 -15.14 6.97
C PHE A 146 14.89 -15.21 6.50
N ARG A 147 15.34 -16.39 6.05
CA ARG A 147 16.73 -16.61 5.59
C ARG A 147 17.09 -15.75 4.37
N ASN A 148 16.14 -15.51 3.49
CA ASN A 148 16.31 -14.69 2.29
C ASN A 148 16.18 -13.18 2.59
N GLY A 149 16.01 -12.78 3.85
CA GLY A 149 15.91 -11.38 4.23
C GLY A 149 14.60 -10.70 3.82
N TYR A 150 13.53 -11.47 3.63
CA TYR A 150 12.22 -10.94 3.29
C TYR A 150 11.77 -9.85 4.29
N PRO A 151 11.14 -8.75 3.84
CA PRO A 151 10.59 -7.74 4.74
C PRO A 151 9.39 -8.29 5.50
N LEU A 152 9.55 -8.53 6.81
CA LEU A 152 8.56 -9.19 7.67
C LEU A 152 7.87 -8.23 8.66
N GLY A 153 7.89 -6.92 8.39
CA GLY A 153 7.19 -5.91 9.21
C GLY A 153 5.70 -6.20 9.41
N PRO A 154 4.91 -6.54 8.37
CA PRO A 154 3.51 -6.90 8.53
C PRO A 154 3.30 -8.19 9.33
N HIS A 155 4.21 -9.16 9.22
CA HIS A 155 4.19 -10.39 9.99
C HIS A 155 4.38 -10.10 11.48
N ALA A 156 5.32 -9.22 11.81
CA ALA A 156 5.53 -8.80 13.19
C ALA A 156 4.28 -8.10 13.79
N LEU A 157 3.55 -7.31 12.98
CA LEU A 157 2.26 -6.75 13.38
C LEU A 157 1.21 -7.84 13.64
N ALA A 158 1.13 -8.85 12.76
CA ALA A 158 0.22 -9.98 12.96
C ALA A 158 0.59 -10.81 14.19
N VAL A 159 1.88 -11.00 14.48
CA VAL A 159 2.37 -11.71 15.69
C VAL A 159 2.02 -10.94 16.96
N ALA A 160 2.14 -9.60 16.95
CA ALA A 160 1.69 -8.78 18.07
C ALA A 160 0.16 -8.88 18.27
N ALA A 161 -0.61 -8.81 17.19
CA ALA A 161 -2.07 -8.94 17.22
C ALA A 161 -2.54 -10.34 17.63
N ASN A 162 -1.76 -11.38 17.32
CA ASN A 162 -2.05 -12.77 17.71
C ASN A 162 -2.13 -12.95 19.23
N GLN A 163 -1.48 -12.09 20.00
CA GLN A 163 -1.59 -12.10 21.48
C GLN A 163 -3.00 -11.74 21.97
N VAL A 164 -3.79 -11.05 21.15
CA VAL A 164 -5.17 -10.67 21.46
C VAL A 164 -6.15 -11.70 20.89
N THR A 165 -5.92 -12.18 19.68
CA THR A 165 -6.85 -13.09 18.99
C THR A 165 -6.65 -14.54 19.37
N GLY A 166 -5.45 -14.95 19.78
CA GLY A 166 -5.06 -16.35 19.97
C GLY A 166 -4.95 -17.16 18.66
N GLU A 167 -5.22 -16.51 17.51
CA GLU A 167 -5.20 -17.14 16.20
C GLU A 167 -4.57 -16.21 15.15
N LEU A 168 -3.50 -16.70 14.53
CA LEU A 168 -2.63 -15.88 13.68
C LEU A 168 -3.29 -15.52 12.34
N THR A 169 -4.11 -16.41 11.79
CA THR A 169 -4.92 -16.19 10.58
C THR A 169 -5.90 -15.04 10.79
N ILE A 170 -6.57 -14.99 11.94
CA ILE A 170 -7.48 -13.91 12.34
C ILE A 170 -6.73 -12.60 12.55
N ALA A 171 -5.57 -12.65 13.20
CA ALA A 171 -4.71 -11.49 13.36
C ALA A 171 -4.25 -10.92 12.00
N PHE A 172 -3.79 -11.77 11.07
CA PHE A 172 -3.44 -11.34 9.71
C PHE A 172 -4.61 -10.72 8.97
N THR A 173 -5.79 -11.31 9.12
CA THR A 173 -7.02 -10.80 8.50
C THR A 173 -7.32 -9.39 8.98
N GLY A 174 -7.27 -9.16 10.29
CA GLY A 174 -7.48 -7.84 10.89
C GLY A 174 -6.42 -6.82 10.47
N VAL A 175 -5.14 -7.21 10.45
CA VAL A 175 -4.05 -6.35 9.97
C VAL A 175 -4.29 -5.95 8.51
N THR A 176 -4.66 -6.92 7.66
CA THR A 176 -4.87 -6.66 6.23
C THR A 176 -6.07 -5.73 6.01
N ILE A 177 -7.16 -5.88 6.78
CA ILE A 177 -8.34 -4.99 6.72
C ILE A 177 -8.00 -3.57 7.19
N ALA A 178 -7.13 -3.42 8.20
CA ALA A 178 -6.77 -2.11 8.73
C ALA A 178 -6.12 -1.19 7.68
N VAL A 179 -5.33 -1.76 6.77
CA VAL A 179 -4.53 -1.00 5.79
C VAL A 179 -5.39 -0.16 4.82
N PRO A 180 -6.38 -0.72 4.08
CA PRO A 180 -7.25 0.08 3.24
C PRO A 180 -8.07 1.09 4.06
N VAL A 181 -8.47 0.76 5.29
CA VAL A 181 -9.15 1.74 6.16
C VAL A 181 -8.22 2.93 6.46
N ILE A 182 -6.96 2.67 6.82
CA ILE A 182 -5.93 3.70 7.03
C ILE A 182 -5.69 4.53 5.76
N ALA A 183 -5.65 3.90 4.58
CA ALA A 183 -5.52 4.59 3.31
C ALA A 183 -6.73 5.51 3.03
N ALA A 184 -7.95 5.07 3.36
CA ALA A 184 -9.16 5.87 3.23
C ALA A 184 -9.13 7.08 4.17
N LEU A 185 -8.68 6.89 5.42
CA LEU A 185 -8.49 7.98 6.36
C LEU A 185 -7.50 9.03 5.82
N ALA A 186 -6.38 8.59 5.25
CA ALA A 186 -5.40 9.48 4.63
C ALA A 186 -5.96 10.24 3.43
N ALA A 187 -6.73 9.59 2.56
CA ALA A 187 -7.32 10.19 1.37
C ALA A 187 -8.15 11.46 1.65
N VAL A 188 -8.71 11.57 2.87
CA VAL A 188 -9.45 12.75 3.36
C VAL A 188 -8.61 14.04 3.36
N ALA A 189 -7.28 13.95 3.46
CA ALA A 189 -6.36 15.11 3.54
C ALA A 189 -6.48 16.10 2.36
N ALA A 190 -6.96 15.64 1.21
CA ALA A 190 -7.14 16.47 0.02
C ALA A 190 -8.62 16.63 -0.39
N LEU A 191 -9.56 16.33 0.51
CA LEU A 191 -11.02 16.40 0.28
C LEU A 191 -11.66 17.53 1.08
N ASP A 192 -10.88 18.58 1.37
CA ASP A 192 -11.32 19.67 2.24
C ASP A 192 -12.53 20.43 1.68
N SER A 193 -12.66 20.48 0.35
CA SER A 193 -13.75 21.10 -0.42
C SER A 193 -15.06 20.31 -0.45
N LEU A 194 -15.03 19.02 -0.09
CA LEU A 194 -16.19 18.14 -0.21
C LEU A 194 -17.05 18.10 1.05
N SER A 195 -18.34 17.82 0.87
CA SER A 195 -19.21 17.39 1.97
C SER A 195 -18.72 16.07 2.57
N ARG A 196 -19.07 15.79 3.83
CA ARG A 196 -18.62 14.59 4.55
C ARG A 196 -18.96 13.30 3.80
N LEU A 197 -20.16 13.21 3.22
CA LEU A 197 -20.59 12.04 2.47
C LEU A 197 -19.76 11.84 1.19
N ARG A 198 -19.57 12.89 0.39
CA ARG A 198 -18.76 12.80 -0.84
C ARG A 198 -17.30 12.52 -0.53
N ALA A 199 -16.77 13.10 0.55
CA ALA A 199 -15.43 12.80 1.02
C ALA A 199 -15.28 11.33 1.42
N ALA A 200 -16.26 10.78 2.15
CA ALA A 200 -16.27 9.37 2.53
C ALA A 200 -16.31 8.44 1.32
N ILE A 201 -17.17 8.73 0.33
CA ILE A 201 -17.26 7.97 -0.92
C ILE A 201 -15.93 8.01 -1.68
N VAL A 202 -15.38 9.21 -1.94
CA VAL A 202 -14.09 9.34 -2.66
C VAL A 202 -12.96 8.65 -1.91
N ALA A 203 -12.92 8.75 -0.58
CA ALA A 203 -11.91 8.11 0.25
C ALA A 203 -12.02 6.58 0.21
N ALA A 204 -13.23 6.03 0.32
CA ALA A 204 -13.47 4.59 0.22
C ALA A 204 -13.10 4.07 -1.17
N LEU A 205 -13.54 4.73 -2.25
CA LEU A 205 -13.16 4.37 -3.61
C LEU A 205 -11.64 4.39 -3.77
N THR A 206 -10.97 5.45 -3.30
CA THR A 206 -9.52 5.58 -3.35
C THR A 206 -8.81 4.38 -2.70
N ALA A 207 -9.26 3.97 -1.52
CA ALA A 207 -8.58 2.91 -0.77
C ALA A 207 -8.95 1.49 -1.22
N LEU A 208 -10.14 1.32 -1.79
CA LEU A 208 -10.70 0.02 -2.13
C LEU A 208 -10.62 -0.28 -3.63
N ALA A 209 -10.27 0.71 -4.46
CA ALA A 209 -9.95 0.49 -5.86
C ALA A 209 -8.84 -0.56 -5.92
N TYR A 210 -9.14 -1.67 -6.58
CA TYR A 210 -8.25 -2.83 -6.70
C TYR A 210 -8.16 -3.77 -5.49
N LEU A 211 -8.81 -3.46 -4.35
CA LEU A 211 -8.67 -4.25 -3.13
C LEU A 211 -9.13 -5.71 -3.30
N ALA A 212 -10.28 -5.92 -3.96
CA ALA A 212 -10.80 -7.27 -4.21
C ALA A 212 -9.81 -8.14 -5.00
N ALA A 213 -9.23 -7.61 -6.08
CA ALA A 213 -8.19 -8.31 -6.84
C ALA A 213 -6.89 -8.49 -6.03
N SER A 214 -6.54 -7.53 -5.19
CA SER A 214 -5.36 -7.63 -4.33
C SER A 214 -5.47 -8.81 -3.34
N TYR A 215 -6.62 -8.91 -2.66
CA TYR A 215 -6.90 -10.00 -1.72
C TYR A 215 -7.08 -11.34 -2.41
N LEU A 216 -8.06 -11.42 -3.31
CA LEU A 216 -8.53 -12.69 -3.84
C LEU A 216 -7.64 -13.22 -4.97
N ALA A 217 -7.01 -12.33 -5.76
CA ALA A 217 -6.12 -12.74 -6.84
C ALA A 217 -4.71 -12.95 -6.35
N GLN A 218 -4.15 -11.96 -5.67
CA GLN A 218 -2.70 -11.95 -5.52
C GLN A 218 -2.24 -12.51 -4.17
N GLY A 219 -3.15 -12.68 -3.20
CA GLY A 219 -2.76 -12.92 -1.81
C GLY A 219 -1.95 -11.75 -1.23
N SER A 220 -2.10 -10.56 -1.84
CA SER A 220 -1.18 -9.44 -1.69
C SER A 220 -1.55 -8.53 -0.53
N PHE A 221 -0.97 -8.80 0.64
CA PHE A 221 -1.11 -7.90 1.79
C PHE A 221 -0.03 -6.81 1.80
N LYS A 222 1.23 -7.10 1.46
CA LYS A 222 2.32 -6.09 1.54
C LYS A 222 2.16 -4.99 0.49
N GLU A 223 1.60 -5.31 -0.67
CA GLU A 223 1.30 -4.34 -1.72
C GLU A 223 0.23 -3.35 -1.25
N LEU A 224 -0.68 -3.75 -0.34
CA LEU A 224 -1.65 -2.81 0.27
C LEU A 224 -0.95 -1.78 1.15
N PHE A 225 0.04 -2.22 1.94
CA PHE A 225 0.83 -1.30 2.76
C PHE A 225 1.61 -0.34 1.86
N GLU A 226 2.27 -0.84 0.82
CA GLU A 226 3.04 0.00 -0.10
C GLU A 226 2.15 0.99 -0.85
N ALA A 227 0.97 0.58 -1.30
CA ALA A 227 0.00 1.48 -1.92
C ALA A 227 -0.49 2.56 -0.94
N ALA A 228 -0.73 2.21 0.33
CA ALA A 228 -1.06 3.17 1.38
C ALA A 228 0.09 4.14 1.67
N PHE A 229 1.34 3.64 1.70
CA PHE A 229 2.54 4.45 1.88
C PHE A 229 2.76 5.42 0.73
N LEU A 230 2.63 4.98 -0.52
CA LEU A 230 2.73 5.84 -1.70
C LEU A 230 1.67 6.96 -1.66
N LEU A 231 0.41 6.61 -1.40
CA LEU A 231 -0.68 7.59 -1.30
C LEU A 231 -0.44 8.57 -0.15
N GLY A 232 -0.10 8.07 1.04
CA GLY A 232 0.18 8.90 2.21
C GLY A 232 1.39 9.81 2.01
N PHE A 233 2.44 9.33 1.36
CA PHE A 233 3.62 10.11 1.02
C PHE A 233 3.29 11.25 0.05
N ALA A 234 2.51 10.96 -1.00
CA ALA A 234 2.05 11.99 -1.93
C ALA A 234 1.19 13.07 -1.24
N LEU A 235 0.31 12.65 -0.32
CA LEU A 235 -0.53 13.57 0.45
C LEU A 235 0.26 14.36 1.50
N TRP A 236 1.31 13.77 2.08
CA TRP A 236 2.25 14.47 2.95
C TRP A 236 3.05 15.54 2.17
N LEU A 237 3.60 15.21 0.99
CA LEU A 237 4.24 16.19 0.10
C LEU A 237 3.30 17.34 -0.27
N ARG A 238 2.02 17.03 -0.49
CA ARG A 238 0.99 18.04 -0.70
C ARG A 238 0.79 18.92 0.54
N ASP A 239 0.75 18.36 1.74
CA ASP A 239 0.58 19.14 2.98
C ASP A 239 1.79 20.06 3.23
N LEU A 240 3.02 19.68 2.86
CA LEU A 240 4.20 20.56 2.94
C LEU A 240 3.99 21.90 2.20
N THR A 241 3.26 21.86 1.08
CA THR A 241 3.10 23.01 0.18
C THR A 241 1.77 23.72 0.37
N ARG A 242 0.70 22.98 0.66
CA ARG A 242 -0.67 23.48 0.70
C ARG A 242 -1.22 23.65 2.12
N ASN A 243 -0.73 22.90 3.09
CA ASN A 243 -1.23 22.93 4.47
C ASN A 243 -0.07 22.92 5.49
N PRO A 244 0.75 23.99 5.57
CA PRO A 244 1.90 24.00 6.50
C PRO A 244 1.52 23.80 7.97
N SER A 245 0.28 24.11 8.37
CA SER A 245 -0.23 23.84 9.73
C SER A 245 -0.37 22.35 10.05
N ARG A 246 -0.51 21.49 9.03
CA ARG A 246 -0.54 20.02 9.13
C ARG A 246 0.85 19.39 9.04
N ALA A 247 1.77 20.01 8.31
CA ALA A 247 3.14 19.53 8.12
C ALA A 247 4.08 19.89 9.28
N GLY A 248 3.88 21.08 9.87
CA GLY A 248 4.84 21.67 10.81
C GLY A 248 5.89 22.54 10.12
N PRO A 249 6.67 23.33 10.87
CA PRO A 249 7.66 24.24 10.31
C PRO A 249 9.04 23.61 10.15
N GLY A 250 9.85 24.19 9.26
CA GLY A 250 11.30 23.99 9.22
C GLY A 250 11.72 22.58 8.81
N LEU A 251 12.83 22.10 9.37
CA LEU A 251 13.48 20.87 8.90
C LEU A 251 12.80 19.59 9.39
N LEU A 252 12.14 19.66 10.54
CA LEU A 252 11.50 18.50 11.17
C LEU A 252 10.29 17.99 10.37
N GLN A 253 9.69 18.82 9.52
CA GLN A 253 8.55 18.44 8.67
C GLN A 253 8.88 17.31 7.67
N LEU A 254 10.17 16.96 7.48
CA LEU A 254 10.60 15.84 6.63
C LEU A 254 10.67 14.48 7.35
N ILE A 255 10.63 14.47 8.68
CA ILE A 255 10.63 13.23 9.47
C ILE A 255 9.44 12.33 9.12
N PRO A 256 8.19 12.81 8.97
CA PRO A 256 7.07 11.95 8.60
C PRO A 256 7.27 11.23 7.26
N GLY A 257 7.84 11.91 6.26
CA GLY A 257 8.19 11.30 4.97
C GLY A 257 9.28 10.23 5.11
N ALA A 258 10.30 10.48 5.95
CA ALA A 258 11.35 9.50 6.26
C ALA A 258 10.81 8.29 7.03
N VAL A 259 9.85 8.48 7.93
CA VAL A 259 9.16 7.39 8.64
C VAL A 259 8.37 6.53 7.67
N ILE A 260 7.65 7.14 6.70
CA ILE A 260 6.97 6.38 5.63
C ILE A 260 7.97 5.58 4.81
N ALA A 261 9.10 6.18 4.42
CA ALA A 261 10.16 5.48 3.69
C ALA A 261 10.78 4.33 4.49
N ALA A 262 10.99 4.51 5.80
CA ALA A 262 11.39 3.42 6.68
C ALA A 262 10.34 2.30 6.70
N GLY A 263 9.05 2.63 6.87
CA GLY A 263 7.97 1.64 6.79
C GLY A 263 7.99 0.85 5.48
N ALA A 264 8.14 1.52 4.34
CA ALA A 264 8.27 0.88 3.02
C ALA A 264 9.45 -0.10 2.98
N LEU A 265 10.59 0.23 3.61
CA LEU A 265 11.74 -0.68 3.69
C LEU A 265 11.48 -1.94 4.53
N TYR A 266 10.69 -1.83 5.60
CA TYR A 266 10.35 -2.98 6.47
C TYR A 266 9.16 -3.81 5.99
N VAL A 267 8.34 -3.25 5.10
CA VAL A 267 7.16 -3.93 4.54
C VAL A 267 7.40 -4.44 3.12
N TYR A 268 8.13 -3.68 2.31
CA TYR A 268 8.32 -3.94 0.88
C TYR A 268 9.79 -3.95 0.43
N SER A 269 10.73 -3.70 1.35
CA SER A 269 12.18 -3.63 1.08
C SER A 269 12.56 -2.48 0.13
N TRP A 270 13.78 -2.52 -0.42
CA TRP A 270 14.30 -1.48 -1.32
C TRP A 270 13.40 -1.19 -2.55
N PRO A 271 12.64 -2.15 -3.14
CA PRO A 271 11.72 -1.83 -4.23
C PRO A 271 10.62 -0.86 -3.80
N GLY A 272 10.23 -0.85 -2.52
CA GLY A 272 9.25 0.11 -1.98
C GLY A 272 9.77 1.55 -2.06
N LEU A 273 11.06 1.73 -1.76
CA LEU A 273 11.72 3.04 -1.84
C LEU A 273 11.73 3.61 -3.27
N ALA A 274 11.68 2.76 -4.31
CA ALA A 274 11.65 3.23 -5.70
C ALA A 274 10.38 4.05 -6.00
N TRP A 275 9.23 3.65 -5.45
CA TRP A 275 7.95 4.37 -5.64
C TRP A 275 7.98 5.76 -5.00
N LEU A 276 8.47 5.83 -3.76
CA LEU A 276 8.58 7.07 -3.01
C LEU A 276 9.66 7.99 -3.59
N GLY A 277 10.81 7.42 -3.95
CA GLY A 277 11.94 8.11 -4.56
C GLY A 277 11.60 8.71 -5.92
N ALA A 278 10.95 7.94 -6.80
CA ALA A 278 10.49 8.44 -8.10
C ALA A 278 9.43 9.55 -7.94
N THR A 279 8.50 9.41 -7.00
CA THR A 279 7.52 10.45 -6.68
C THR A 279 8.21 11.73 -6.22
N LEU A 280 9.18 11.64 -5.31
CA LEU A 280 9.95 12.79 -4.83
C LEU A 280 10.77 13.44 -5.95
N ALA A 281 11.40 12.63 -6.80
CA ALA A 281 12.24 13.08 -7.91
C ALA A 281 11.45 13.82 -9.00
N LEU A 282 10.17 13.48 -9.20
CA LEU A 282 9.28 14.21 -10.10
C LEU A 282 8.66 15.44 -9.42
N TRP A 283 8.29 15.33 -8.14
CA TRP A 283 7.66 16.42 -7.40
C TRP A 283 8.62 17.59 -7.12
N ALA A 284 9.84 17.32 -6.66
CA ALA A 284 10.75 18.38 -6.21
C ALA A 284 11.12 19.37 -7.34
N PRO A 285 11.47 18.94 -8.57
CA PRO A 285 11.69 19.86 -9.68
C PRO A 285 10.42 20.60 -10.09
N ALA A 286 9.25 19.95 -10.07
CA ALA A 286 7.98 20.59 -10.40
C ALA A 286 7.63 21.70 -9.40
N GLU A 287 7.87 21.47 -8.11
CA GLU A 287 7.65 22.47 -7.06
C GLU A 287 8.68 23.62 -7.15
N LEU A 288 9.95 23.32 -7.45
CA LEU A 288 10.99 24.34 -7.68
C LEU A 288 10.66 25.21 -8.90
N TYR A 289 10.16 24.61 -9.98
CA TYR A 289 9.73 25.34 -11.17
C TYR A 289 8.52 26.24 -10.88
N ALA A 290 7.55 25.75 -10.10
CA ALA A 290 6.40 26.53 -9.66
C ALA A 290 6.79 27.71 -8.73
N ARG A 291 7.94 27.64 -8.05
CA ARG A 291 8.47 28.66 -7.13
C ARG A 291 9.76 29.32 -7.65
N ARG A 292 9.86 29.51 -8.96
CA ARG A 292 11.04 30.03 -9.66
C ARG A 292 11.54 31.41 -9.22
N ASP A 293 10.78 32.13 -8.39
CA ASP A 293 11.15 33.46 -7.92
C ASP A 293 12.22 33.42 -6.80
N ASP A 294 12.42 32.28 -6.11
CA ASP A 294 13.51 32.06 -5.13
C ASP A 294 13.92 30.57 -5.02
N PRO A 295 14.50 29.96 -6.07
CA PRO A 295 14.91 28.56 -6.04
C PRO A 295 16.08 28.33 -5.07
N GLY A 296 17.00 29.30 -4.96
CA GLY A 296 18.17 29.21 -4.09
C GLY A 296 17.82 29.24 -2.61
N GLY A 297 16.90 30.13 -2.19
CA GLY A 297 16.42 30.18 -0.82
C GLY A 297 15.52 29.00 -0.47
N ALA A 298 14.74 28.46 -1.42
CA ALA A 298 13.98 27.23 -1.22
C ALA A 298 14.91 26.02 -0.98
N LEU A 299 15.94 25.84 -1.82
CA LEU A 299 16.89 24.74 -1.71
C LEU A 299 17.71 24.82 -0.41
N ARG A 300 18.21 26.01 -0.03
CA ARG A 300 18.93 26.21 1.23
C ARG A 300 18.09 25.90 2.47
N ARG A 301 16.78 26.18 2.42
CA ARG A 301 15.84 25.84 3.51
C ARG A 301 15.50 24.35 3.56
N ALA A 302 15.49 23.67 2.42
CA ALA A 302 15.16 22.25 2.33
C ALA A 302 16.37 21.33 2.56
N ALA A 303 17.59 21.75 2.23
CA ALA A 303 18.78 20.90 2.24
C ALA A 303 19.10 20.27 3.60
N PRO A 304 19.11 21.00 4.74
CA PRO A 304 19.43 20.37 6.01
C PRO A 304 18.31 19.43 6.50
N ALA A 305 17.09 19.65 6.04
CA ALA A 305 15.95 18.77 6.32
C ALA A 305 16.09 17.48 5.53
N ALA A 306 16.43 17.60 4.24
CA ALA A 306 16.65 16.46 3.36
C ALA A 306 17.80 15.61 3.89
N LEU A 307 18.88 16.25 4.36
CA LEU A 307 19.98 15.56 5.03
C LEU A 307 19.51 14.85 6.30
N ALA A 308 18.75 15.51 7.19
CA ALA A 308 18.23 14.87 8.39
C ALA A 308 17.32 13.67 8.09
N ALA A 309 16.46 13.77 7.06
CA ALA A 309 15.62 12.67 6.58
C ALA A 309 16.46 11.51 6.03
N LEU A 310 17.50 11.81 5.24
CA LEU A 310 18.44 10.80 4.73
C LEU A 310 19.24 10.13 5.85
N VAL A 311 19.69 10.90 6.84
CA VAL A 311 20.38 10.38 8.03
C VAL A 311 19.44 9.48 8.83
N LEU A 312 18.20 9.89 9.07
CA LEU A 312 17.21 9.05 9.76
C LEU A 312 16.97 7.75 8.99
N LEU A 313 16.78 7.82 7.67
CA LEU A 313 16.60 6.64 6.84
C LEU A 313 17.85 5.73 6.89
N ALA A 314 19.05 6.31 6.80
CA ALA A 314 20.30 5.57 6.90
C ALA A 314 20.48 4.91 8.26
N VAL A 315 20.18 5.60 9.36
CA VAL A 315 20.24 5.06 10.73
C VAL A 315 19.25 3.91 10.89
N VAL A 316 18.05 4.03 10.33
CA VAL A 316 17.02 2.98 10.41
C VAL A 316 17.34 1.80 9.48
N ALA A 317 17.93 2.05 8.31
CA ALA A 317 18.31 1.02 7.35
C ALA A 317 19.61 0.29 7.73
N ALA A 318 20.55 0.98 8.38
CA ALA A 318 21.90 0.48 8.67
C ALA A 318 21.92 -0.88 9.38
N PRO A 319 21.10 -1.12 10.43
CA PRO A 319 21.06 -2.42 11.11
C PRO A 319 20.50 -3.56 10.24
N GLU A 320 19.85 -3.23 9.12
CA GLU A 320 19.17 -4.18 8.25
C GLU A 320 19.86 -4.34 6.89
N LEU A 321 21.05 -3.77 6.69
CA LEU A 321 21.76 -3.83 5.41
C LEU A 321 22.02 -5.26 4.94
N ASP A 322 22.40 -6.16 5.85
CA ASP A 322 22.60 -7.59 5.53
C ASP A 322 21.29 -8.24 5.05
N ARG A 323 20.17 -7.96 5.74
CA ARG A 323 18.84 -8.42 5.34
C ARG A 323 18.46 -7.90 3.96
N ILE A 324 18.66 -6.61 3.71
CA ILE A 324 18.32 -5.94 2.45
C ILE A 324 19.16 -6.51 1.31
N ALA A 325 20.46 -6.74 1.52
CA ALA A 325 21.37 -7.32 0.55
C ALA A 325 20.98 -8.76 0.20
N LYS A 326 20.70 -9.61 1.21
CA LYS A 326 20.21 -10.98 1.01
C LYS A 326 18.90 -11.03 0.24
N PHE A 327 18.01 -10.07 0.48
CA PHE A 327 16.77 -9.97 -0.26
C PHE A 327 17.03 -9.62 -1.74
N GLY A 328 17.91 -8.67 -2.01
CA GLY A 328 18.31 -8.30 -3.38
C GLY A 328 18.82 -9.51 -4.17
N THR A 329 19.79 -10.25 -3.62
CA THR A 329 20.34 -11.44 -4.29
C THR A 329 19.28 -12.54 -4.49
N SER A 330 18.32 -12.67 -3.58
CA SER A 330 17.22 -13.63 -3.75
C SER A 330 16.26 -13.27 -4.88
N VAL A 331 16.01 -11.97 -5.11
CA VAL A 331 15.16 -11.47 -6.21
C VAL A 331 15.86 -11.66 -7.56
N ASP A 332 17.15 -11.36 -7.63
CA ASP A 332 17.95 -11.54 -8.84
C ASP A 332 17.99 -13.02 -9.25
N ALA A 333 18.17 -13.93 -8.29
CA ALA A 333 18.18 -15.37 -8.54
C ALA A 333 16.84 -15.93 -9.06
N VAL A 334 15.71 -15.32 -8.70
CA VAL A 334 14.40 -15.66 -9.28
C VAL A 334 14.31 -15.12 -10.71
N THR A 335 14.71 -13.87 -10.93
CA THR A 335 14.67 -13.20 -12.24
C THR A 335 15.56 -13.90 -13.28
N GLU A 336 16.73 -14.40 -12.89
CA GLU A 336 17.60 -15.19 -13.78
C GLU A 336 16.98 -16.55 -14.16
N ARG A 337 16.15 -17.12 -13.29
CA ARG A 337 15.49 -18.40 -13.53
C ARG A 337 14.34 -18.25 -14.54
N THR A 338 13.64 -17.13 -14.51
CA THR A 338 12.51 -16.81 -15.40
C THR A 338 12.97 -16.30 -16.76
N ALA A 339 14.17 -15.72 -16.85
CA ALA A 339 14.77 -15.29 -18.12
C ALA A 339 15.32 -16.46 -18.97
N ARG A 340 15.46 -17.67 -18.44
CA ARG A 340 15.87 -18.84 -19.23
C ARG A 340 14.67 -19.40 -20.00
N PRO A 341 14.74 -19.56 -21.34
CA PRO A 341 13.69 -20.23 -22.07
C PRO A 341 13.54 -21.67 -21.56
N ALA A 342 12.29 -22.10 -21.36
CA ALA A 342 11.86 -23.40 -20.81
C ALA A 342 12.22 -24.63 -21.68
N GLY A 343 13.39 -24.63 -22.33
CA GLY A 343 13.81 -25.69 -23.24
C GLY A 343 15.31 -25.94 -23.31
N THR A 344 16.15 -25.19 -22.60
CA THR A 344 17.60 -25.46 -22.59
C THR A 344 18.02 -26.09 -21.28
N ALA A 345 17.86 -27.41 -21.19
CA ALA A 345 18.63 -28.21 -20.24
C ALA A 345 20.13 -27.92 -20.46
N PRO A 346 20.94 -27.77 -19.39
CA PRO A 346 22.38 -27.69 -19.57
C PRO A 346 22.85 -29.00 -20.19
N ALA A 347 23.55 -28.93 -21.33
CA ALA A 347 24.27 -30.06 -21.90
C ALA A 347 25.20 -30.60 -20.81
N ALA A 348 24.84 -31.77 -20.26
CA ALA A 348 25.68 -32.49 -19.32
C ALA A 348 27.01 -32.77 -20.01
N GLY A 349 28.09 -32.27 -19.42
CA GLY A 349 29.44 -32.52 -19.90
C GLY A 349 29.67 -34.02 -20.03
N ALA A 350 30.06 -34.44 -21.22
CA ALA A 350 30.53 -35.79 -21.49
C ALA A 350 31.78 -36.07 -20.64
N GLY A 351 31.68 -37.07 -19.75
CA GLY A 351 32.77 -37.51 -18.89
C GLY A 351 32.51 -38.90 -18.32
N GLY A 352 32.68 -39.92 -19.17
CA GLY A 352 33.18 -41.29 -18.89
C GLY A 352 32.67 -42.10 -17.69
N GLY A 353 32.21 -43.34 -17.99
CA GLY A 353 32.28 -44.49 -17.06
C GLY A 353 31.01 -45.31 -17.01
N GLY A 354 31.05 -46.53 -17.57
CA GLY A 354 29.91 -47.43 -17.73
C GLY A 354 29.48 -48.15 -16.45
N GLY A 355 28.24 -48.66 -16.48
CA GLY A 355 27.65 -49.52 -15.45
C GLY A 355 26.13 -49.55 -15.60
N GLY A 356 25.61 -50.65 -16.15
CA GLY A 356 24.19 -50.82 -16.44
C GLY A 356 23.31 -50.80 -15.19
N GLY A 357 22.35 -49.89 -15.20
CA GLY A 357 21.18 -49.85 -14.34
C GLY A 357 20.15 -48.96 -15.04
N GLU A 358 18.92 -49.43 -15.21
CA GLU A 358 17.84 -48.62 -15.77
C GLU A 358 17.79 -47.28 -15.03
N PRO A 359 17.82 -46.13 -15.73
CA PRO A 359 17.69 -44.84 -15.08
C PRO A 359 16.28 -44.78 -14.50
N ALA A 360 16.18 -44.76 -13.17
CA ALA A 360 14.95 -44.40 -12.49
C ALA A 360 14.41 -43.13 -13.15
N ALA A 361 13.22 -43.21 -13.74
CA ALA A 361 12.57 -42.09 -14.37
C ALA A 361 12.62 -40.91 -13.39
N LYS A 362 13.45 -39.91 -13.71
CA LYS A 362 13.39 -38.63 -13.02
C LYS A 362 11.95 -38.18 -13.22
N PHE A 363 11.17 -38.18 -12.14
CA PHE A 363 9.94 -37.43 -12.09
C PHE A 363 10.33 -35.98 -12.38
N GLU A 364 10.25 -35.59 -13.65
CA GLU A 364 10.19 -34.20 -14.06
C GLU A 364 8.98 -33.66 -13.32
N ARG A 365 9.24 -32.95 -12.20
CA ARG A 365 8.18 -32.21 -11.54
C ARG A 365 7.62 -31.28 -12.61
N PRO A 366 6.29 -31.27 -12.84
CA PRO A 366 5.72 -30.36 -13.82
C PRO A 366 6.24 -28.97 -13.53
N GLU A 367 6.84 -28.36 -14.55
CA GLU A 367 7.41 -27.03 -14.48
C GLU A 367 6.24 -26.05 -14.29
N TYR A 368 5.90 -25.79 -13.03
CA TYR A 368 4.89 -24.78 -12.69
C TYR A 368 5.43 -23.43 -13.17
N ASP A 369 4.69 -22.80 -14.07
CA ASP A 369 4.97 -21.44 -14.51
C ASP A 369 4.77 -20.47 -13.33
N ASN A 370 5.87 -20.20 -12.63
CA ASN A 370 5.90 -19.30 -11.49
C ASN A 370 5.76 -17.81 -11.89
N ASP A 371 5.75 -17.48 -13.19
CA ASP A 371 5.67 -16.09 -13.65
C ASP A 371 4.25 -15.52 -13.56
N LEU A 372 3.25 -16.40 -13.53
CA LEU A 372 1.84 -16.04 -13.38
C LEU A 372 1.42 -15.89 -11.91
N GLY A 373 2.11 -16.56 -10.98
CA GLY A 373 1.72 -16.63 -9.58
C GLY A 373 0.30 -17.21 -9.43
N ASN A 374 -0.65 -16.39 -8.99
CA ASN A 374 -2.06 -16.77 -8.86
C ASN A 374 -2.93 -16.41 -10.08
N LEU A 375 -2.35 -15.84 -11.13
CA LEU A 375 -3.09 -15.29 -12.27
C LEU A 375 -3.24 -16.34 -13.38
N PHE A 376 -4.30 -16.22 -14.18
CA PHE A 376 -4.43 -16.98 -15.44
C PHE A 376 -3.71 -16.30 -16.62
N GLY A 377 -3.30 -15.05 -16.44
CA GLY A 377 -2.69 -14.24 -17.48
C GLY A 377 -2.48 -12.81 -17.02
N GLN A 378 -2.17 -11.93 -17.97
CA GLN A 378 -2.02 -10.51 -17.71
C GLN A 378 -3.34 -9.86 -17.33
N ILE A 379 -3.37 -9.11 -16.23
CA ILE A 379 -4.56 -8.39 -15.81
C ILE A 379 -4.84 -7.22 -16.75
N ASN A 380 -6.12 -7.02 -17.08
CA ASN A 380 -6.55 -5.88 -17.88
C ASN A 380 -6.29 -4.56 -17.11
N PRO A 381 -5.55 -3.59 -17.68
CA PRO A 381 -5.22 -2.33 -17.01
C PRO A 381 -6.44 -1.52 -16.56
N ALA A 382 -7.60 -1.68 -17.22
CA ALA A 382 -8.84 -0.97 -16.88
C ALA A 382 -9.36 -1.28 -15.47
N SER A 383 -8.97 -2.40 -14.89
CA SER A 383 -9.27 -2.75 -13.49
C SER A 383 -8.71 -1.76 -12.47
N VAL A 384 -7.76 -0.89 -12.85
CA VAL A 384 -7.30 0.26 -12.03
C VAL A 384 -8.45 1.17 -11.58
N PHE A 385 -9.56 1.19 -12.33
CA PHE A 385 -10.76 1.95 -12.02
C PHE A 385 -11.74 1.20 -11.09
N GLY A 386 -11.37 0.03 -10.57
CA GLY A 386 -12.26 -0.79 -9.73
C GLY A 386 -13.45 -1.41 -10.48
N VAL A 387 -13.38 -1.46 -11.83
CA VAL A 387 -14.36 -2.13 -12.68
C VAL A 387 -13.85 -3.56 -12.93
N TRP A 388 -14.71 -4.55 -12.63
CA TRP A 388 -14.32 -5.96 -12.66
C TRP A 388 -15.09 -6.73 -13.74
N PRO A 389 -14.40 -7.59 -14.51
CA PRO A 389 -15.02 -8.36 -15.59
C PRO A 389 -15.96 -9.46 -15.06
N SER A 390 -15.78 -9.93 -13.82
CA SER A 390 -16.68 -10.88 -13.16
C SER A 390 -16.41 -11.00 -11.65
N GLY A 391 -17.16 -11.88 -10.95
CA GLY A 391 -16.84 -12.32 -9.59
C GLY A 391 -15.51 -13.10 -9.48
N ASP A 392 -15.03 -13.68 -10.59
CA ASP A 392 -13.65 -14.14 -10.76
C ASP A 392 -12.86 -13.11 -11.58
N PHE A 393 -11.98 -12.37 -10.91
CA PHE A 393 -11.17 -11.29 -11.49
C PHE A 393 -10.03 -11.81 -12.38
N ARG A 394 -9.83 -13.13 -12.50
CA ARG A 394 -8.76 -13.73 -13.33
C ARG A 394 -9.21 -14.00 -14.77
N VAL A 395 -10.51 -13.91 -15.06
CA VAL A 395 -11.05 -14.16 -16.41
C VAL A 395 -11.19 -12.87 -17.22
N ASN A 396 -11.24 -12.99 -18.55
CA ASN A 396 -11.37 -11.83 -19.43
C ASN A 396 -12.76 -11.19 -19.34
N PRO A 397 -12.90 -9.91 -19.74
CA PRO A 397 -14.19 -9.26 -19.85
C PRO A 397 -15.20 -10.06 -20.70
N GLY A 398 -16.34 -10.41 -20.11
CA GLY A 398 -17.39 -11.21 -20.75
C GLY A 398 -17.37 -12.70 -20.43
N ASP A 399 -16.30 -13.21 -19.83
CA ASP A 399 -16.15 -14.64 -19.48
C ASP A 399 -16.69 -14.96 -18.08
N GLY A 400 -17.31 -14.00 -17.39
CA GLY A 400 -18.00 -14.25 -16.12
C GLY A 400 -19.26 -13.40 -15.92
N ALA A 401 -19.64 -13.13 -14.67
CA ALA A 401 -20.93 -12.55 -14.31
C ALA A 401 -21.24 -11.13 -14.85
N VAL A 402 -20.22 -10.32 -15.19
CA VAL A 402 -20.44 -8.96 -15.73
C VAL A 402 -20.33 -9.01 -17.27
N PRO A 403 -21.38 -8.61 -18.02
CA PRO A 403 -21.30 -8.56 -19.48
C PRO A 403 -20.16 -7.65 -19.95
N ALA A 404 -19.41 -8.10 -20.97
CA ALA A 404 -18.29 -7.32 -21.53
C ALA A 404 -18.64 -5.85 -21.84
N PRO A 405 -19.82 -5.50 -22.39
CA PRO A 405 -20.19 -4.10 -22.63
C PRO A 405 -20.25 -3.25 -21.35
N VAL A 406 -20.69 -3.82 -20.22
CA VAL A 406 -20.75 -3.12 -18.92
C VAL A 406 -19.35 -2.85 -18.40
N PHE A 407 -18.45 -3.85 -18.50
CA PHE A 407 -17.04 -3.67 -18.15
C PHE A 407 -16.39 -2.54 -18.96
N TRP A 408 -16.53 -2.56 -20.28
CA TRP A 408 -15.93 -1.55 -21.15
C TRP A 408 -16.56 -0.16 -20.98
N LEU A 409 -17.85 -0.08 -20.69
CA LEU A 409 -18.51 1.18 -20.32
C LEU A 409 -17.92 1.74 -19.01
N GLY A 410 -17.78 0.91 -17.98
CA GLY A 410 -17.13 1.32 -16.73
C GLY A 410 -15.70 1.81 -16.96
N ALA A 411 -14.92 1.07 -17.76
CA ALA A 411 -13.55 1.45 -18.12
C ALA A 411 -13.49 2.82 -18.83
N LEU A 412 -14.41 3.06 -19.78
CA LEU A 412 -14.52 4.34 -20.48
C LEU A 412 -14.87 5.49 -19.53
N LEU A 413 -15.85 5.28 -18.64
CA LEU A 413 -16.25 6.27 -17.63
C LEU A 413 -15.11 6.58 -16.65
N GLY A 414 -14.38 5.55 -16.21
CA GLY A 414 -13.19 5.68 -15.37
C GLY A 414 -12.07 6.47 -16.06
N ALA A 415 -11.78 6.15 -17.32
CA ALA A 415 -10.76 6.85 -18.11
C ALA A 415 -11.13 8.33 -18.34
N LEU A 416 -12.41 8.61 -18.63
CA LEU A 416 -12.90 9.98 -18.77
C LEU A 416 -12.81 10.75 -17.44
N ALA A 417 -13.21 10.12 -16.34
CA ALA A 417 -13.08 10.72 -15.01
C ALA A 417 -11.62 11.03 -14.66
N LEU A 418 -10.69 10.12 -14.98
CA LEU A 418 -9.25 10.34 -14.81
C LEU A 418 -8.76 11.52 -15.65
N ALA A 419 -9.12 11.59 -16.94
CA ALA A 419 -8.73 12.70 -17.80
C ALA A 419 -9.21 14.06 -17.26
N LEU A 420 -10.45 14.13 -16.75
CA LEU A 420 -11.00 15.33 -16.12
C LEU A 420 -10.30 15.66 -14.80
N GLY A 421 -9.99 14.63 -14.00
CA GLY A 421 -9.23 14.75 -12.76
C GLY A 421 -7.80 15.27 -12.99
N LEU A 422 -7.10 14.75 -14.00
CA LEU A 422 -5.76 15.20 -14.39
C LEU A 422 -5.78 16.64 -14.88
N ALA A 423 -6.75 17.00 -15.72
CA ALA A 423 -6.92 18.39 -16.17
C ALA A 423 -7.18 19.34 -14.99
N ALA A 424 -8.01 18.94 -14.03
CA ALA A 424 -8.26 19.71 -12.82
C ALA A 424 -7.01 19.82 -11.93
N ALA A 425 -6.27 18.72 -11.73
CA ALA A 425 -5.04 18.68 -10.95
C ALA A 425 -3.94 19.56 -11.55
N LEU A 426 -3.77 19.54 -12.88
CA LEU A 426 -2.84 20.42 -13.59
C LEU A 426 -3.19 21.90 -13.41
N ARG A 427 -4.48 22.25 -13.52
CA ARG A 427 -4.96 23.63 -13.31
C ARG A 427 -4.82 24.12 -11.87
N GLN A 428 -4.90 23.21 -10.91
CA GLN A 428 -4.71 23.51 -9.50
C GLN A 428 -3.25 23.42 -9.06
N SER A 429 -2.32 23.04 -9.95
CA SER A 429 -0.92 22.76 -9.65
C SER A 429 -0.75 21.75 -8.50
N GLU A 430 -1.51 20.65 -8.54
CA GLU A 430 -1.44 19.54 -7.56
C GLU A 430 -0.22 18.64 -7.85
N ALA A 431 0.99 19.23 -7.81
CA ALA A 431 2.24 18.62 -8.24
C ALA A 431 2.51 17.27 -7.56
N ALA A 432 2.20 17.12 -6.28
CA ALA A 432 2.48 15.89 -5.53
C ALA A 432 1.66 14.69 -6.02
N LEU A 433 0.35 14.87 -6.28
CA LEU A 433 -0.51 13.81 -6.81
C LEU A 433 -0.16 13.48 -8.26
N LEU A 434 0.18 14.48 -9.07
CA LEU A 434 0.62 14.29 -10.45
C LEU A 434 1.96 13.55 -10.51
N ALA A 435 2.91 13.89 -9.63
CA ALA A 435 4.19 13.20 -9.53
C ALA A 435 4.01 11.74 -9.10
N ALA A 436 3.16 11.48 -8.11
CA ALA A 436 2.85 10.11 -7.68
C ALA A 436 2.19 9.29 -8.80
N PHE A 437 1.24 9.90 -9.53
CA PHE A 437 0.62 9.26 -10.69
C PHE A 437 1.64 8.93 -11.78
N ALA A 438 2.48 9.90 -12.17
CA ALA A 438 3.48 9.71 -13.21
C ALA A 438 4.54 8.67 -12.81
N ALA A 439 5.02 8.70 -11.57
CA ALA A 439 5.95 7.71 -11.05
C ALA A 439 5.34 6.30 -11.06
N ALA A 440 4.13 6.15 -10.50
CA ALA A 440 3.48 4.85 -10.43
C ALA A 440 3.12 4.30 -11.81
N ALA A 441 2.67 5.16 -12.74
CA ALA A 441 2.38 4.76 -14.12
C ALA A 441 3.65 4.34 -14.87
N ALA A 442 4.78 5.04 -14.67
CA ALA A 442 6.05 4.68 -15.27
C ALA A 442 6.58 3.34 -14.76
N ILE A 443 6.53 3.11 -13.43
CA ILE A 443 6.96 1.85 -12.83
C ILE A 443 6.05 0.70 -13.28
N TRP A 444 4.73 0.92 -13.30
CA TRP A 444 3.79 -0.08 -13.82
C TRP A 444 4.05 -0.41 -15.30
N LEU A 445 4.27 0.59 -16.16
CA LEU A 445 4.56 0.39 -17.56
C LEU A 445 5.87 -0.38 -17.76
N ALA A 446 6.92 -0.04 -17.00
CA ALA A 446 8.18 -0.76 -17.01
C ALA A 446 7.98 -2.23 -16.59
N ALA A 447 7.23 -2.50 -15.52
CA ALA A 447 6.90 -3.86 -15.10
C ALA A 447 6.03 -4.60 -16.13
N ARG A 448 5.14 -3.90 -16.85
CA ARG A 448 4.29 -4.49 -17.88
C ARG A 448 5.08 -4.98 -19.10
N VAL A 449 6.14 -4.25 -19.45
CA VAL A 449 6.98 -4.51 -20.63
C VAL A 449 8.16 -5.43 -20.31
N GLY A 450 8.78 -5.25 -19.14
CA GLY A 450 10.04 -5.92 -18.77
C GLY A 450 9.94 -6.89 -17.60
N SER A 451 8.74 -7.26 -17.15
CA SER A 451 8.56 -8.20 -16.03
C SER A 451 7.37 -9.14 -16.25
N THR A 452 7.12 -10.01 -15.28
CA THR A 452 6.08 -11.03 -15.34
C THR A 452 4.67 -10.44 -15.18
N PRO A 453 3.61 -11.15 -15.63
CA PRO A 453 2.23 -10.78 -15.36
C PRO A 453 1.94 -10.53 -13.88
N TYR A 454 2.49 -11.38 -13.01
CA TYR A 454 2.37 -11.25 -11.56
C TYR A 454 2.97 -9.94 -11.04
N THR A 455 4.18 -9.58 -11.48
CA THR A 455 4.84 -8.33 -11.07
C THR A 455 4.11 -7.09 -11.59
N SER A 456 3.63 -7.12 -12.83
CA SER A 456 2.84 -6.02 -13.39
C SER A 456 1.51 -5.82 -12.67
N ALA A 457 0.85 -6.92 -12.28
CA ALA A 457 -0.39 -6.91 -11.53
C ALA A 457 -0.23 -6.30 -10.13
N LYS A 458 0.91 -6.53 -9.46
CA LYS A 458 1.27 -5.86 -8.21
C LYS A 458 1.52 -4.37 -8.42
N ALA A 459 2.28 -4.01 -9.45
CA ALA A 459 2.51 -2.61 -9.78
C ALA A 459 1.20 -1.83 -10.05
N LEU A 460 0.20 -2.49 -10.66
CA LEU A 460 -1.12 -1.92 -10.90
C LEU A 460 -1.89 -1.63 -9.59
N GLN A 461 -1.70 -2.47 -8.56
CA GLN A 461 -2.27 -2.27 -7.23
C GLN A 461 -1.71 -1.01 -6.56
N MET A 462 -0.41 -0.74 -6.67
CA MET A 462 0.18 0.49 -6.15
C MET A 462 -0.31 1.75 -6.90
N LEU A 463 -0.59 1.63 -8.20
CA LEU A 463 -1.10 2.72 -9.03
C LEU A 463 -2.58 3.06 -8.74
N ALA A 464 -3.39 2.06 -8.42
CA ALA A 464 -4.86 2.18 -8.37
C ALA A 464 -5.38 3.25 -7.40
N PRO A 465 -4.89 3.37 -6.14
CA PRO A 465 -5.37 4.40 -5.24
C PRO A 465 -5.11 5.81 -5.76
N VAL A 466 -3.95 6.06 -6.37
CA VAL A 466 -3.61 7.38 -6.92
C VAL A 466 -4.51 7.72 -8.11
N VAL A 467 -4.71 6.76 -9.02
CA VAL A 467 -5.61 6.91 -10.17
C VAL A 467 -7.04 7.19 -9.71
N MET A 468 -7.57 6.36 -8.82
CA MET A 468 -8.92 6.50 -8.32
C MET A 468 -9.12 7.82 -7.58
N ARG A 469 -8.13 8.24 -6.79
CA ARG A 469 -8.16 9.51 -6.07
C ARG A 469 -8.29 10.71 -7.01
N ILE A 470 -7.54 10.72 -8.10
CA ILE A 470 -7.57 11.77 -9.12
C ILE A 470 -8.90 11.74 -9.89
N ALA A 471 -9.30 10.55 -10.35
CA ALA A 471 -10.52 10.35 -11.13
C ALA A 471 -11.78 10.76 -10.35
N ALA A 472 -11.98 10.19 -9.16
CA ALA A 472 -13.16 10.44 -8.34
C ALA A 472 -13.27 11.91 -7.91
N ARG A 473 -12.15 12.58 -7.62
CA ARG A 473 -12.15 14.02 -7.32
C ARG A 473 -12.60 14.85 -8.51
N GLY A 474 -12.07 14.57 -9.70
CA GLY A 474 -12.37 15.32 -10.91
C GLY A 474 -13.88 15.41 -11.17
N VAL A 475 -14.60 14.33 -10.88
CA VAL A 475 -16.04 14.25 -11.16
C VAL A 475 -16.92 14.61 -9.95
N LEU A 476 -16.51 14.29 -8.72
CA LEU A 476 -17.31 14.51 -7.50
C LEU A 476 -17.08 15.86 -6.80
N ASP A 477 -15.94 16.53 -7.05
CA ASP A 477 -15.64 17.83 -6.44
C ASP A 477 -16.24 18.98 -7.24
N PRO A 478 -17.30 19.67 -6.75
CA PRO A 478 -17.97 20.75 -7.46
C PRO A 478 -17.08 21.98 -7.69
N LEU A 479 -15.95 22.07 -6.97
CA LEU A 479 -14.97 23.16 -7.12
C LEU A 479 -13.80 22.78 -8.04
N ALA A 480 -13.72 21.54 -8.51
CA ALA A 480 -12.71 21.16 -9.50
C ALA A 480 -12.87 22.00 -10.80
N PRO A 481 -11.80 22.64 -11.31
CA PRO A 481 -11.84 23.49 -12.50
C PRO A 481 -11.89 22.64 -13.79
N VAL A 482 -12.94 21.84 -13.94
CA VAL A 482 -13.13 20.94 -15.07
C VAL A 482 -13.77 21.70 -16.23
N PRO A 483 -13.16 21.74 -17.42
CA PRO A 483 -13.67 22.54 -18.54
C PRO A 483 -15.05 22.08 -19.03
N LEU A 484 -15.39 20.80 -18.86
CA LEU A 484 -16.71 20.26 -19.22
C LEU A 484 -17.84 20.68 -18.27
N ARG A 485 -17.56 21.14 -17.05
CA ARG A 485 -18.61 21.40 -16.05
C ARG A 485 -19.60 22.48 -16.49
N ALA A 486 -19.10 23.53 -17.17
CA ALA A 486 -19.95 24.60 -17.70
C ALA A 486 -20.65 24.20 -19.01
N ARG A 487 -20.05 23.31 -19.80
CA ARG A 487 -20.52 22.96 -21.15
C ARG A 487 -21.46 21.74 -21.19
N ALA A 488 -21.28 20.79 -20.27
CA ALA A 488 -21.99 19.51 -20.26
C ALA A 488 -22.24 19.00 -18.83
N PRO A 489 -22.99 19.74 -17.99
CA PRO A 489 -23.20 19.38 -16.58
C PRO A 489 -23.90 18.02 -16.42
N ARG A 490 -24.84 17.68 -17.32
CA ARG A 490 -25.57 16.39 -17.29
C ARG A 490 -24.63 15.19 -17.50
N LEU A 491 -23.70 15.29 -18.45
CA LEU A 491 -22.71 14.25 -18.70
C LEU A 491 -21.82 14.04 -17.48
N LEU A 492 -21.38 15.14 -16.84
CA LEU A 492 -20.58 15.06 -15.61
C LEU A 492 -21.37 14.41 -14.46
N SER A 493 -22.65 14.73 -14.31
CA SER A 493 -23.53 14.07 -13.34
C SER A 493 -23.71 12.58 -13.61
N LEU A 494 -23.80 12.15 -14.88
CA LEU A 494 -23.88 10.74 -15.24
C LEU A 494 -22.58 9.99 -14.90
N ILE A 495 -21.42 10.57 -15.22
CA ILE A 495 -20.12 9.99 -14.85
C ILE A 495 -20.00 9.92 -13.33
N ALA A 496 -20.36 10.99 -12.61
CA ALA A 496 -20.35 11.01 -11.15
C ALA A 496 -21.29 9.95 -10.54
N ALA A 497 -22.46 9.73 -11.13
CA ALA A 497 -23.40 8.71 -10.67
C ALA A 497 -22.80 7.30 -10.77
N ALA A 498 -21.98 7.02 -11.80
CA ALA A 498 -21.32 5.72 -11.96
C ALA A 498 -20.25 5.41 -10.89
N PHE A 499 -19.80 6.40 -10.11
CA PHE A 499 -18.90 6.19 -8.97
C PHE A 499 -19.65 6.02 -7.64
N VAL A 500 -20.95 6.30 -7.61
CA VAL A 500 -21.79 6.30 -6.39
C VAL A 500 -22.84 5.19 -6.42
N ALA A 501 -23.22 4.74 -7.60
CA ALA A 501 -24.02 3.54 -7.85
C ALA A 501 -23.14 2.30 -7.81
#